data_AF-A0A2I9D6S9-F1
#
_entry.id   AF-A0A2I9D6S9-F1
#
_cell.length_a   1.000
_cell.length_b   1.000
_cell.length_c   1.000
_cell.angle_alpha   90.00
_cell.angle_beta   90.00
_cell.angle_gamma   90.00
#
_symmetry.space_group_name_H-M   'P 1'
#
loop_
_entity.id
_entity.type
_entity.pdbx_description
1 polymer ?
#
loop_
_entity_poly.entity_id
_entity_poly.type
_entity_poly.pdbx_seq_one_letter_code
_entity_poly.pdbx_strand_id
1 'polypeptide(L)'
;MFEETGLLVRALRPVYVQEIIEPDARILKTFVLCEERGGYRTPDHRVPGERDRLAEARFVPTAELPTLNVVPMVFRGEFRHDLAAGASSLRYLGTERASVM
;
A
#
# COMPACT_ATOMS: atom_id res chain seq x y z
N MET A 1 -9.73 -1.33 -1.16
CA MET A 1 -9.52 -0.33 -2.25
C MET A 1 -10.81 0.35 -2.65
N PHE A 2 -11.84 -0.36 -3.14
CA PHE A 2 -13.07 0.30 -3.59
C PHE A 2 -13.72 1.16 -2.51
N GLU A 3 -13.86 0.60 -1.30
CA GLU A 3 -14.55 1.26 -0.17
C GLU A 3 -13.98 2.65 0.14
N GLU A 4 -12.66 2.76 0.06
CA GLU A 4 -11.91 3.96 0.45
C GLU A 4 -11.58 4.90 -0.72
N THR A 5 -11.47 4.38 -1.95
CA THR A 5 -10.88 5.12 -3.09
C THR A 5 -11.73 5.14 -4.35
N GLY A 6 -12.85 4.41 -4.36
CA GLY A 6 -13.69 4.19 -5.54
C GLY A 6 -13.03 3.38 -6.66
N LEU A 7 -11.78 2.94 -6.46
CA LEU A 7 -11.01 2.20 -7.45
C LEU A 7 -11.32 0.71 -7.39
N LEU A 8 -11.74 0.16 -8.53
CA LEU A 8 -11.90 -1.28 -8.71
C LEU A 8 -10.58 -1.86 -9.20
N VAL A 9 -10.11 -2.89 -8.51
CA VAL A 9 -8.85 -3.55 -8.82
C VAL A 9 -8.99 -5.07 -8.81
N ARG A 10 -8.22 -5.75 -9.65
CA ARG A 10 -7.97 -7.20 -9.55
C ARG A 10 -6.66 -7.42 -8.82
N ALA A 11 -6.69 -8.10 -7.68
CA ALA A 11 -5.48 -8.56 -7.02
C ALA A 11 -4.75 -9.57 -7.91
N LEU A 12 -3.44 -9.41 -8.06
CA LEU A 12 -2.60 -10.30 -8.86
C LEU A 12 -1.79 -11.22 -7.95
N ARG A 13 -0.85 -10.66 -7.17
CA ARG A 13 0.01 -11.41 -6.26
C ARG A 13 0.61 -10.54 -5.16
N PRO A 14 0.97 -11.11 -4.01
CA PRO A 14 1.85 -10.45 -3.05
C PRO A 14 3.21 -10.13 -3.67
N VAL A 15 3.74 -8.94 -3.36
CA VAL A 15 5.09 -8.50 -3.79
C VAL A 15 6.01 -8.28 -2.60
N TYR A 16 5.46 -7.79 -1.49
CA TYR A 16 6.22 -7.58 -0.27
C TYR A 16 5.46 -8.05 0.96
N VAL A 17 6.20 -8.46 1.97
CA VAL A 17 5.69 -8.67 3.33
C VAL A 17 6.60 -7.96 4.32
N GLN A 18 6.00 -7.34 5.33
CA GLN A 18 6.67 -6.62 6.40
C GLN A 18 6.04 -7.04 7.71
N GLU A 19 6.86 -7.23 8.75
CA GLU A 19 6.35 -7.46 10.09
C GLU A 19 6.40 -6.17 10.89
N ILE A 20 5.33 -5.87 11.63
CA ILE A 20 5.27 -4.77 12.59
C ILE A 20 5.11 -5.38 13.98
N ILE A 21 6.03 -5.06 14.87
CA ILE A 21 5.99 -5.46 16.28
C ILE A 21 5.44 -4.28 17.09
N GLU A 22 4.31 -4.53 17.75
CA GLU A 22 3.72 -3.69 18.77
C GLU A 22 3.91 -4.36 20.15
N PRO A 23 3.73 -3.63 21.28
CA PRO A 23 3.90 -4.21 22.61
C PRO A 23 3.09 -5.50 22.84
N ASP A 24 1.85 -5.53 22.35
CA ASP A 24 0.90 -6.62 22.57
C ASP A 24 0.48 -7.34 21.29
N ALA A 25 1.07 -7.00 20.14
CA ALA A 25 0.69 -7.55 18.85
C ALA A 25 1.87 -7.73 17.89
N ARG A 26 1.73 -8.72 17.00
CA ARG A 26 2.61 -8.90 15.84
C ARG A 26 1.76 -8.88 14.58
N ILE A 27 1.96 -7.86 13.78
CA ILE A 27 1.17 -7.59 12.58
C ILE A 27 1.98 -8.01 11.36
N LEU A 28 1.36 -8.78 10.47
CA LEU A 28 1.93 -9.11 9.17
C LEU A 28 1.30 -8.22 8.09
N LYS A 29 2.06 -7.23 7.61
CA LYS A 29 1.63 -6.32 6.55
C LYS A 29 2.04 -6.86 5.19
N THR A 30 1.06 -7.21 4.35
CA THR A 30 1.30 -7.72 2.99
C THR A 30 0.95 -6.65 1.96
N PHE A 31 1.84 -6.45 0.98
CA PHE A 31 1.63 -5.55 -0.14
C PHE A 31 1.33 -6.37 -1.38
N VAL A 32 0.18 -6.10 -2.01
CA VAL A 32 -0.35 -6.87 -3.13
C VAL A 32 -0.32 -6.01 -4.39
N LEU A 33 0.29 -6.55 -5.45
CA LEU A 33 0.22 -5.97 -6.78
C LEU A 33 -1.19 -6.16 -7.33
N CYS A 34 -1.77 -5.07 -7.82
CA CYS A 34 -3.12 -5.02 -8.35
C CYS A 34 -3.13 -4.44 -9.75
N GLU A 35 -4.08 -4.90 -10.56
CA GLU A 35 -4.41 -4.35 -11.87
C GLU A 35 -5.69 -3.53 -11.76
N GLU A 36 -5.69 -2.31 -12.29
CA GLU A 36 -6.89 -1.48 -12.35
C GLU A 36 -7.94 -2.10 -13.28
N ARG A 37 -9.19 -2.15 -12.80
CA ARG A 37 -10.36 -2.67 -13.53
C ARG A 37 -11.43 -1.62 -13.81
N GLY A 38 -11.23 -0.39 -13.34
CA GLY A 38 -12.14 0.74 -13.54
C GLY A 38 -12.52 1.39 -12.21
N GLY A 39 -13.71 2.00 -12.19
CA GLY A 39 -14.16 2.84 -11.08
C GLY A 39 -13.70 4.29 -11.23
N TYR A 40 -13.77 5.06 -10.14
CA TYR A 40 -13.40 6.48 -10.13
C TYR A 40 -12.33 6.69 -9.06
N ARG A 41 -11.20 7.28 -9.44
CA ARG A 41 -10.13 7.64 -8.51
C ARG A 41 -10.57 8.84 -7.68
N THR A 42 -11.15 8.60 -6.51
CA THR A 42 -11.57 9.66 -5.59
C THR A 42 -11.26 9.28 -4.14
N PRO A 43 -10.62 10.18 -3.35
CA PRO A 43 -10.46 9.97 -1.91
C PRO A 43 -11.78 10.16 -1.14
N ASP A 44 -12.84 10.64 -1.82
CA ASP A 44 -14.15 10.92 -1.23
C ASP A 44 -15.17 9.80 -1.46
N HIS A 45 -14.72 8.61 -1.87
CA HIS A 45 -15.64 7.47 -1.96
C HIS A 45 -16.23 7.14 -0.59
N ARG A 46 -17.50 6.75 -0.55
CA ARG A 46 -18.23 6.43 0.68
C ARG A 46 -19.06 5.17 0.46
N VAL A 47 -18.89 4.20 1.35
CA VAL A 47 -19.76 3.03 1.42
C VAL A 47 -20.81 3.24 2.51
N PRO A 48 -22.11 3.00 2.24
CA PRO A 48 -23.14 3.11 3.26
C PRO A 48 -22.86 2.19 4.46
N GLY A 49 -22.88 2.75 5.68
CA GLY A 49 -22.73 1.98 6.92
C GLY A 49 -21.30 1.84 7.46
N GLU A 50 -20.31 2.42 6.78
CA GLU A 50 -18.91 2.38 7.20
C GLU A 50 -18.66 3.24 8.46
N ARG A 51 -18.02 2.65 9.49
CA ARG A 51 -17.79 3.29 10.80
C ARG A 51 -16.44 3.99 10.89
N ASP A 52 -15.42 3.40 10.28
CA ASP A 52 -14.05 3.89 10.29
C ASP A 52 -13.70 4.54 8.95
N ARG A 53 -12.77 5.50 8.96
CA ARG A 53 -12.38 6.25 7.76
C ARG A 53 -10.87 6.41 7.69
N LEU A 54 -10.33 6.35 6.48
CA LEU A 54 -9.02 6.91 6.20
C LEU A 54 -9.02 8.41 6.49
N ALA A 55 -8.10 8.86 7.34
CA ALA A 55 -7.95 10.27 7.68
C ALA A 55 -7.44 11.10 6.50
N GLU A 56 -6.56 10.52 5.67
CA GLU A 56 -5.98 11.18 4.50
C GLU A 56 -5.70 10.16 3.40
N ALA A 57 -6.13 10.46 2.17
CA ALA A 57 -5.81 9.68 0.98
C ALA A 57 -5.60 10.62 -0.21
N ARG A 58 -4.60 10.34 -1.04
CA ARG A 58 -4.31 11.09 -2.27
C ARG A 58 -3.72 10.20 -3.35
N PHE A 59 -4.01 10.54 -4.60
CA PHE A 59 -3.32 9.98 -5.75
C PHE A 59 -2.14 10.87 -6.10
N VAL A 60 -0.95 10.29 -6.16
CA VAL A 60 0.30 11.03 -6.44
C VAL A 60 0.93 10.54 -7.75
N PRO A 61 1.38 11.45 -8.62
CA PRO A 61 2.25 11.09 -9.72
C PRO A 61 3.52 10.42 -9.21
N THR A 62 4.02 9.44 -9.95
CA THR A 62 5.23 8.71 -9.53
C THR A 62 6.45 9.60 -9.44
N ALA A 63 6.56 10.61 -10.32
CA ALA A 63 7.67 11.56 -10.29
C ALA A 63 7.74 12.36 -8.97
N GLU A 64 6.65 12.42 -8.21
CA GLU A 64 6.60 13.10 -6.91
C GLU A 64 7.01 12.18 -5.75
N LEU A 65 7.01 10.85 -5.90
CA LEU A 65 7.37 9.93 -4.81
C LEU A 65 8.74 10.23 -4.16
N PRO A 66 9.80 10.62 -4.92
CA PRO A 66 11.08 10.98 -4.33
C PRO A 66 11.02 12.21 -3.41
N THR A 67 10.02 13.08 -3.51
CA THR A 67 9.90 14.29 -2.66
C THR A 67 9.08 14.04 -1.39
N LEU A 68 8.43 12.88 -1.28
CA LEU A 68 7.56 12.52 -0.17
C LEU A 68 8.28 11.68 0.88
N ASN A 69 7.75 11.69 2.11
CA ASN A 69 8.10 10.68 3.11
C ASN A 69 7.33 9.39 2.79
N VAL A 70 8.00 8.42 2.16
CA VAL A 70 7.40 7.16 1.71
C VAL A 70 7.84 6.01 2.61
N VAL A 71 6.87 5.32 3.21
CA VAL A 71 7.10 4.16 4.08
C VAL A 71 6.21 3.00 3.63
N PRO A 72 6.77 1.81 3.33
CA PRO A 72 8.20 1.47 3.30
C PRO A 72 9.00 2.13 2.17
N MET A 73 10.30 2.36 2.39
CA MET A 73 11.19 3.05 1.44
C MET A 73 11.27 2.42 0.05
N VAL A 74 10.99 1.10 -0.07
CA VAL A 74 10.98 0.39 -1.37
C VAL A 74 10.04 1.05 -2.38
N PHE A 75 8.93 1.65 -1.93
CA PHE A 75 7.97 2.33 -2.80
C PHE A 75 8.44 3.69 -3.30
N ARG A 76 9.52 4.24 -2.76
CA ARG A 76 10.09 5.52 -3.24
C ARG A 76 10.73 5.37 -4.63
N GLY A 77 11.14 4.17 -5.03
CA GLY A 77 11.68 3.92 -6.37
C GLY A 77 12.01 2.45 -6.69
N GLU A 78 12.53 1.69 -5.73
CA GLU A 78 12.97 0.31 -5.92
C GLU A 78 11.86 -0.62 -6.44
N PHE A 79 10.62 -0.42 -5.98
CA PHE A 79 9.46 -1.17 -6.45
C PHE A 79 9.30 -1.18 -7.99
N ARG A 80 9.66 -0.09 -8.67
CA ARG A 80 9.57 -0.03 -10.13
C ARG A 80 10.65 -0.83 -10.82
N HIS A 81 11.86 -0.86 -10.25
CA HIS A 81 12.91 -1.74 -10.72
C HIS A 81 12.50 -3.20 -10.54
N ASP A 82 11.95 -3.55 -9.37
CA ASP A 82 11.43 -4.89 -9.09
C ASP A 82 10.32 -5.28 -10.07
N LEU A 83 9.37 -4.37 -10.35
CA LEU A 83 8.28 -4.61 -11.29
C LEU A 83 8.79 -4.80 -12.73
N ALA A 84 9.72 -3.94 -13.18
CA ALA A 84 10.29 -3.99 -14.52
C ALA A 84 11.18 -5.22 -14.74
N ALA A 85 11.91 -5.66 -13.71
CA ALA A 85 12.70 -6.88 -13.72
C ALA A 85 11.86 -8.16 -13.69
N GLY A 86 10.52 -8.03 -13.60
CA GLY A 86 9.61 -9.17 -13.50
C GLY A 86 9.73 -9.92 -12.17
N ALA A 87 10.19 -9.25 -11.10
CA ALA A 87 10.50 -9.86 -9.82
C ALA A 87 9.33 -10.74 -9.33
N SER A 88 9.46 -12.05 -9.49
CA SER A 88 8.36 -13.01 -9.33
C SER A 88 8.22 -13.52 -7.90
N SER A 89 9.24 -13.34 -7.06
CA SER A 89 9.25 -13.77 -5.67
C SER A 89 8.72 -12.71 -4.72
N LEU A 90 7.93 -13.15 -3.73
CA LEU A 90 7.58 -12.37 -2.55
C LEU A 90 8.86 -11.99 -1.79
N ARG A 91 9.07 -10.71 -1.52
CA ARG A 91 10.23 -10.22 -0.75
C ARG A 91 9.83 -9.82 0.67
N TYR A 92 10.61 -10.29 1.64
CA TYR A 92 10.49 -9.85 3.02
C TYR A 92 11.24 -8.52 3.21
N LEU A 93 10.54 -7.50 3.73
CA LEU A 93 11.10 -6.17 3.99
C LEU A 93 11.69 -6.03 5.40
N GLY A 94 11.62 -7.10 6.21
CA GLY A 94 12.10 -7.10 7.58
C GLY A 94 11.01 -6.69 8.57
N THR A 95 11.49 -6.37 9.77
CA THR A 95 10.65 -6.04 10.93
C THR A 95 10.78 -4.57 11.28
N GLU A 96 9.64 -3.92 11.47
CA GLU A 96 9.53 -2.57 12.02
C GLU A 96 8.99 -2.67 13.45
N ARG A 97 9.54 -1.88 14.38
CA ARG A 97 8.94 -1.71 15.70
C ARG A 97 8.05 -0.48 15.61
N ALA A 98 6.78 -0.61 15.97
CA ALA A 98 5.93 0.55 16.12
C ALA A 98 6.51 1.42 17.23
N SER A 99 6.95 2.64 16.88
CA SER A 99 7.31 3.63 17.89
C SER A 99 6.04 3.98 18.65
N VAL A 100 6.07 3.83 19.98
CA VAL A 100 5.04 4.38 20.84
C VAL A 100 5.11 5.90 20.66
N MET A 101 4.07 6.50 20.07
CA MET A 101 3.88 7.95 20.13
C MET A 101 3.41 8.34 21.54
#